data_AF-A0A5J4XSH9-F1
#
_entry.id   AF-A0A5J4XSH9-F1
#
_cell.length_a   1.000
_cell.length_b   1.000
_cell.length_c   1.000
_cell.angle_alpha   90.00
_cell.angle_beta   90.00
_cell.angle_gamma   90.00
#
_symmetry.space_group_name_H-M   'P 1'
#
loop_
_entity.id
_entity.type
_entity.pdbx_description
1 polymer ?
#
loop_
_entity_poly.entity_id
_entity_poly.type
_entity_poly.pdbx_seq_one_letter_code
_entity_poly.pdbx_strand_id
1 'polypeptide(L)'
;MIKLVDSNITYRWCQADCSSRASCSLVPFCLTRDAVIVNYNLGIRDIFHEHGNGKDILFSKDYGGNSIINAGSMLIKRSKWSVWFLQHLYNEHRVWQQGGQKGQEQGAINQFAQEHSFHFSQHTGIVPYEVFNNHRLRYEPGTFVAHYAGWGSSRERYERIADELDDPNAMWSEFAQDKVAANNATHQFCTEALIIQAPHEQMTDRNSPKGQKV
;
A
#
# COMPACT_ATOMS: atom_id res chain seq x y z
N MET A 1 -18.26 2.69 -9.71
CA MET A 1 -18.44 1.48 -8.87
C MET A 1 -17.18 1.30 -8.03
N ILE A 2 -17.19 1.82 -6.80
CA ILE A 2 -16.05 1.76 -5.88
C ILE A 2 -16.16 0.44 -5.10
N LYS A 3 -15.18 -0.45 -5.23
CA LYS A 3 -15.08 -1.67 -4.42
C LYS A 3 -14.18 -1.38 -3.23
N LEU A 4 -14.75 -1.32 -2.03
CA LEU A 4 -13.99 -1.38 -0.78
C LEU A 4 -13.34 -2.77 -0.71
N VAL A 5 -12.03 -2.83 -0.52
CA VAL A 5 -11.28 -4.08 -0.60
C VAL A 5 -10.88 -4.54 0.80
N ASP A 6 -11.45 -5.65 1.25
CA ASP A 6 -10.92 -6.39 2.40
C ASP A 6 -9.51 -6.91 2.06
N SER A 7 -8.57 -6.60 2.95
CA SER A 7 -7.13 -6.49 2.69
C SER A 7 -6.43 -7.79 2.29
N ASN A 8 -6.04 -7.88 1.01
CA ASN A 8 -4.74 -8.32 0.44
C ASN A 8 -4.89 -8.34 -1.11
N ILE A 9 -4.68 -7.19 -1.76
CA ILE A 9 -4.74 -7.11 -3.23
C ILE A 9 -3.38 -7.50 -3.79
N THR A 10 -3.33 -8.64 -4.46
CA THR A 10 -2.15 -9.06 -5.21
C THR A 10 -2.34 -8.65 -6.67
N TYR A 11 -1.48 -7.80 -7.21
CA TYR A 11 -1.52 -7.46 -8.62
C TYR A 11 -0.74 -8.51 -9.42
N ARG A 12 -1.38 -9.11 -10.42
CA ARG A 12 -0.70 -9.95 -11.42
C ARG A 12 -0.18 -9.06 -12.53
N TRP A 13 1.11 -9.20 -12.80
CA TRP A 13 1.74 -8.54 -13.93
C TRP A 13 2.28 -9.58 -14.91
N CYS A 14 1.96 -9.41 -16.18
CA CYS A 14 2.59 -10.11 -17.29
C CYS A 14 3.13 -9.09 -18.29
N GLN A 15 4.35 -9.29 -18.79
CA GLN A 15 4.87 -8.50 -19.91
C GLN A 15 4.03 -8.82 -21.15
N ALA A 16 3.77 -7.80 -21.98
CA ALA A 16 3.02 -7.93 -23.23
C ALA A 16 3.65 -8.91 -24.25
N ASP A 17 4.88 -9.38 -23.98
CA ASP A 17 5.62 -10.36 -24.80
C ASP A 17 5.92 -11.67 -24.04
N CYS A 18 5.17 -11.97 -22.97
CA CYS A 18 5.22 -13.25 -22.26
C CYS A 18 4.49 -14.36 -23.04
N SER A 19 4.98 -14.72 -24.24
CA SER A 19 4.57 -15.95 -24.94
C SER A 19 4.89 -17.21 -24.13
N SER A 20 5.76 -17.10 -23.13
CA SER A 20 5.91 -18.09 -22.06
C SER A 20 5.49 -17.49 -20.71
N ARG A 21 4.64 -18.22 -19.96
CA ARG A 21 4.23 -17.86 -18.57
C ARG A 21 5.39 -17.76 -17.57
N ALA A 22 6.64 -17.91 -18.00
CA ALA A 22 7.81 -18.08 -17.14
C ALA A 22 8.37 -16.77 -16.56
N SER A 23 7.98 -15.59 -17.06
CA SER A 23 8.55 -14.30 -16.62
C SER A 23 7.58 -13.32 -15.96
N CYS A 24 6.31 -13.71 -15.74
CA CYS A 24 5.34 -12.87 -15.01
C CYS A 24 5.75 -12.77 -13.53
N SER A 25 6.34 -11.64 -13.15
CA SER A 25 6.67 -11.34 -11.75
C SER A 25 5.45 -10.80 -11.03
N LEU A 26 4.95 -11.55 -10.06
CA LEU A 26 3.94 -11.11 -9.12
C LEU A 26 4.54 -10.09 -8.15
N VAL A 27 3.88 -8.94 -8.03
CA VAL A 27 4.23 -7.89 -7.10
C VAL A 27 3.06 -7.67 -6.16
N PRO A 28 3.10 -8.25 -4.95
CA PRO A 28 2.23 -7.85 -3.86
C PRO A 28 2.27 -6.33 -3.64
N PHE A 29 1.08 -5.73 -3.54
CA PHE A 29 0.91 -4.34 -3.13
C PHE A 29 0.20 -4.33 -1.79
N CYS A 30 0.92 -3.92 -0.75
CA CYS A 30 0.34 -3.76 0.57
C CYS A 30 -0.12 -2.32 0.73
N LEU A 31 -1.40 -2.15 1.02
CA LEU A 31 -2.03 -0.89 1.37
C LEU A 31 -2.68 -1.05 2.74
N THR A 32 -2.54 -0.06 3.61
CA THR A 32 -3.39 0.02 4.79
C THR A 32 -4.84 0.09 4.37
N ARG A 33 -5.76 -0.33 5.26
CA ARG A 33 -7.22 -0.29 5.06
C ARG A 33 -7.79 1.10 4.74
N ASP A 34 -6.92 2.07 4.83
CA ASP A 34 -7.16 3.43 5.17
C ASP A 34 -6.39 4.32 4.15
N ALA A 35 -5.84 3.67 3.12
CA ALA A 35 -5.27 4.23 1.92
C ALA A 35 -6.07 3.77 0.67
N VAL A 36 -6.15 4.62 -0.34
CA VAL A 36 -6.89 4.39 -1.59
C VAL A 36 -6.07 4.81 -2.81
N ILE A 37 -6.27 4.13 -3.93
CA ILE A 37 -5.66 4.51 -5.21
C ILE A 37 -6.50 5.62 -5.83
N VAL A 38 -5.86 6.74 -6.17
CA VAL A 38 -6.55 7.91 -6.74
C VAL A 38 -6.10 8.21 -8.16
N ASN A 39 -4.84 7.96 -8.52
CA ASN A 39 -4.37 8.18 -9.89
C ASN A 39 -4.23 6.86 -10.66
N TYR A 40 -5.24 6.53 -11.45
CA TYR A 40 -5.23 5.34 -12.31
C TYR A 40 -4.40 5.52 -13.60
N ASN A 41 -3.89 6.73 -13.88
CA ASN A 41 -3.01 6.97 -15.03
C ASN A 41 -1.55 6.60 -14.73
N LEU A 42 -1.17 6.42 -13.46
CA LEU A 42 0.17 5.98 -13.08
C LEU A 42 0.13 4.48 -12.77
N GLY A 43 0.94 3.69 -13.47
CA GLY A 43 1.04 2.26 -13.21
C GLY A 43 2.00 1.97 -12.05
N ILE A 44 1.73 0.90 -11.30
CA ILE A 44 2.67 0.33 -10.31
C ILE A 44 4.04 0.03 -10.96
N ARG A 45 4.04 -0.32 -12.26
CA ARG A 45 5.27 -0.53 -13.03
C ARG A 45 6.09 0.73 -13.18
N ASP A 46 5.45 1.85 -13.45
CA ASP A 46 6.14 3.13 -13.66
C ASP A 46 6.84 3.54 -12.36
N ILE A 47 6.13 3.38 -11.23
CA ILE A 47 6.69 3.57 -9.89
C ILE A 47 7.90 2.65 -9.64
N PHE A 48 7.83 1.37 -10.02
CA PHE A 48 8.97 0.46 -9.89
C PHE A 48 10.13 0.80 -10.81
N HIS A 49 9.86 1.18 -12.05
CA HIS A 49 10.90 1.53 -13.00
C HIS A 49 11.64 2.80 -12.54
N GLU A 50 10.92 3.77 -12.01
CA GLU A 50 11.48 5.04 -11.55
C GLU A 50 12.22 4.92 -10.22
N HIS A 51 11.64 4.23 -9.22
CA HIS A 51 12.16 4.25 -7.85
C HIS A 51 12.75 2.90 -7.40
N GLY A 52 12.57 1.84 -8.17
CA GLY A 52 12.83 0.46 -7.75
C GLY A 52 13.79 -0.32 -8.62
N ASN A 53 14.57 0.32 -9.48
CA ASN A 53 15.54 -0.40 -10.32
C ASN A 53 16.52 -1.20 -9.45
N GLY A 54 16.49 -2.53 -9.61
CA GLY A 54 17.29 -3.47 -8.81
C GLY A 54 16.83 -3.66 -7.36
N LYS A 55 15.70 -3.09 -6.95
CA LYS A 55 15.16 -3.20 -5.59
C LYS A 55 14.14 -4.32 -5.47
N ASP A 56 14.03 -4.84 -4.26
CA ASP A 56 13.10 -5.89 -3.88
C ASP A 56 11.85 -5.33 -3.21
N ILE A 57 11.97 -4.25 -2.45
CA ILE A 57 10.84 -3.61 -1.76
C ILE A 57 10.90 -2.10 -1.96
N LEU A 58 9.76 -1.49 -2.28
CA LEU A 58 9.60 -0.04 -2.28
C LEU A 58 8.73 0.37 -1.12
N PHE A 59 9.29 1.25 -0.29
CA PHE A 59 8.56 1.91 0.78
C PHE A 59 8.24 3.33 0.38
N SER A 60 7.19 3.87 0.98
CA SER A 60 6.94 5.30 0.91
C SER A 60 7.82 6.04 1.90
N LYS A 61 8.30 7.23 1.53
CA LYS A 61 8.96 8.14 2.46
C LYS A 61 7.98 8.54 3.57
N ASP A 62 8.48 8.70 4.80
CA ASP A 62 7.63 9.18 5.89
C ASP A 62 7.36 10.68 5.80
N TYR A 63 6.14 11.03 6.16
CA TYR A 63 5.70 12.40 6.24
C TYR A 63 6.11 13.00 7.58
N GLY A 64 6.98 14.02 7.55
CA GLY A 64 7.46 14.72 8.75
C GLY A 64 8.83 14.27 9.27
N GLY A 65 9.48 13.30 8.63
CA GLY A 65 10.91 12.99 8.85
C GLY A 65 11.24 12.30 10.18
N ASN A 66 10.24 11.88 10.96
CA ASN A 66 10.47 11.14 12.20
C ASN A 66 10.90 9.69 11.97
N SER A 67 10.75 9.20 10.74
CA SER A 67 11.21 7.88 10.33
C SER A 67 11.65 7.88 8.88
N ILE A 68 12.40 6.85 8.48
CA ILE A 68 12.95 6.76 7.11
C ILE A 68 11.82 6.41 6.12
N ILE A 69 10.85 5.63 6.59
CA ILE A 69 9.76 5.08 5.79
C ILE A 69 8.42 5.17 6.50
N ASN A 70 7.35 5.23 5.71
CA ASN A 70 6.00 4.97 6.16
C ASN A 70 5.53 3.61 5.66
N ALA A 71 4.98 2.79 6.56
CA ALA A 71 4.52 1.44 6.23
C ALA A 71 3.06 1.39 5.72
N GLY A 72 2.42 2.55 5.53
CA GLY A 72 1.04 2.68 5.05
C GLY A 72 0.83 2.12 3.65
N SER A 73 1.87 2.18 2.83
CA SER A 73 1.88 1.66 1.47
C SER A 73 3.29 1.13 1.14
N MET A 74 3.34 -0.08 0.60
CA MET A 74 4.60 -0.68 0.16
C MET A 74 4.37 -1.62 -1.02
N LEU A 75 5.37 -1.67 -1.89
CA LEU A 75 5.39 -2.62 -2.99
C LEU A 75 6.47 -3.66 -2.73
N ILE A 76 6.11 -4.94 -2.79
CA ILE A 76 7.02 -6.02 -2.48
C ILE A 76 7.16 -6.88 -3.73
N LYS A 77 8.37 -6.96 -4.29
CA LYS A 77 8.70 -7.96 -5.30
C LYS A 77 8.87 -9.31 -4.62
N ARG A 78 8.36 -10.38 -5.22
CA ARG A 78 8.66 -11.74 -4.75
C ARG A 78 10.12 -12.10 -5.06
N SER A 79 10.99 -11.99 -4.06
CA SER A 79 12.38 -12.41 -4.14
C SER A 79 12.81 -13.18 -2.89
N LYS A 80 13.97 -13.84 -2.96
CA LYS A 80 14.56 -14.50 -1.78
C LYS A 80 14.78 -13.51 -0.65
N TRP A 81 15.19 -12.29 -0.98
CA TRP A 81 15.44 -11.25 0.01
C TRP A 81 14.14 -10.76 0.66
N SER A 82 13.09 -10.46 -0.12
CA SER A 82 11.80 -10.04 0.46
C SER A 82 11.22 -11.08 1.41
N VAL A 83 11.33 -12.38 1.08
CA VAL A 83 10.88 -13.46 1.96
C VAL A 83 11.69 -13.49 3.25
N TRP A 84 13.02 -13.44 3.14
CA TRP A 84 13.91 -13.40 4.31
C TRP A 84 13.65 -12.18 5.19
N PHE A 85 13.50 -10.99 4.60
CA PHE A 85 13.21 -9.75 5.30
C PHE A 85 11.91 -9.82 6.10
N LEU A 86 10.82 -10.30 5.48
CA LEU A 86 9.53 -10.46 6.17
C LEU A 86 9.62 -11.50 7.30
N GLN A 87 10.31 -12.62 7.07
CA GLN A 87 10.54 -13.62 8.12
C GLN A 87 11.32 -13.03 9.29
N HIS A 88 12.36 -12.25 9.02
CA HIS A 88 13.18 -11.61 10.05
C HIS A 88 12.36 -10.59 10.84
N LEU A 89 11.62 -9.70 10.17
CA LEU A 89 10.69 -8.76 10.83
C LEU A 89 9.70 -9.47 11.75
N TYR A 90 9.07 -10.54 11.27
CA TYR A 90 8.01 -11.19 12.03
C TYR A 90 8.52 -12.11 13.15
N ASN A 91 9.66 -12.78 12.95
CA ASN A 91 10.19 -13.73 13.93
C ASN A 91 11.07 -13.04 14.99
N GLU A 92 11.90 -12.07 14.58
CA GLU A 92 12.97 -11.54 15.43
C GLU A 92 12.55 -10.24 16.11
N HIS A 93 11.92 -9.31 15.37
CA HIS A 93 11.41 -8.06 15.95
C HIS A 93 10.09 -8.22 16.70
N ARG A 94 9.53 -9.44 16.73
CA ARG A 94 8.34 -9.80 17.53
C ARG A 94 7.19 -8.80 17.38
N VAL A 95 6.99 -8.28 16.17
CA VAL A 95 5.99 -7.24 15.85
C VAL A 95 4.61 -7.58 16.42
N TRP A 96 4.25 -8.87 16.45
CA TRP A 96 2.98 -9.35 16.98
C TRP A 96 2.92 -9.51 18.51
N GLN A 97 4.06 -9.71 19.18
CA GLN A 97 4.07 -10.07 20.62
C GLN A 97 3.85 -8.86 21.54
N GLN A 98 3.97 -7.63 21.02
CA GLN A 98 3.78 -6.40 21.79
C GLN A 98 2.34 -5.85 21.71
N GLY A 99 1.35 -6.69 21.41
CA GLY A 99 -0.07 -6.31 21.52
C GLY A 99 -0.61 -5.41 20.40
N GLY A 100 0.05 -5.37 19.23
CA GLY A 100 -0.52 -4.75 18.02
C GLY A 100 -0.69 -3.24 18.11
N GLN A 101 0.23 -2.53 18.78
CA GLN A 101 0.17 -1.08 18.83
C GLN A 101 0.36 -0.47 17.43
N LYS A 102 -0.37 0.62 17.18
CA LYS A 102 -0.29 1.36 15.92
C LYS A 102 1.17 1.75 15.63
N GLY A 103 1.64 1.44 14.42
CA GLY A 103 2.98 1.79 13.96
C GLY A 103 4.09 0.81 14.34
N GLN A 104 3.78 -0.35 14.94
CA GLN A 104 4.79 -1.37 15.27
C GLN A 104 5.54 -1.89 14.04
N GLU A 105 4.85 -2.15 12.93
CA GLU A 105 5.48 -2.58 11.68
C GLU A 105 6.48 -1.53 11.17
N GLN A 106 6.07 -0.25 11.14
CA GLN A 106 6.95 0.86 10.77
C GLN A 106 8.14 0.96 11.72
N GLY A 107 7.94 0.85 13.03
CA GLY A 107 9.00 0.85 14.03
C GLY A 107 10.02 -0.27 13.80
N ALA A 108 9.55 -1.51 13.60
CA ALA A 108 10.40 -2.66 13.34
C ALA A 108 11.18 -2.54 12.02
N ILE A 109 10.55 -2.04 10.95
CA ILE A 109 11.24 -1.76 9.69
C ILE A 109 12.33 -0.69 9.89
N ASN A 110 12.05 0.38 10.63
CA ASN A 110 13.04 1.42 10.90
C ASN A 110 14.20 0.90 11.77
N GLN A 111 13.92 0.07 12.78
CA GLN A 111 14.94 -0.59 13.58
C GLN A 111 15.81 -1.49 12.70
N PHE A 112 15.21 -2.35 11.89
CA PHE A 112 15.92 -3.19 10.92
C PHE A 112 16.78 -2.35 9.97
N ALA A 113 16.26 -1.23 9.47
CA ALA A 113 16.99 -0.33 8.58
C ALA A 113 18.20 0.32 9.27
N GLN A 114 18.16 0.51 10.58
CA GLN A 114 19.29 1.02 11.37
C GLN A 114 20.33 -0.09 11.61
N GLU A 115 19.90 -1.26 12.06
CA GLU A 115 20.77 -2.40 12.41
C GLU A 115 21.42 -3.06 11.18
N HIS A 116 20.72 -3.05 10.04
CA HIS A 116 21.12 -3.69 8.79
C HIS A 116 21.18 -2.71 7.61
N SER A 117 21.59 -1.46 7.86
CA SER A 117 21.56 -0.35 6.89
C SER A 117 22.14 -0.66 5.51
N PHE A 118 23.28 -1.35 5.44
CA PHE A 118 23.88 -1.77 4.16
C PHE A 118 22.93 -2.67 3.37
N HIS A 119 22.48 -3.78 3.96
CA HIS A 119 21.55 -4.71 3.30
C HIS A 119 20.22 -4.04 2.97
N PHE A 120 19.68 -3.23 3.89
CA PHE A 120 18.45 -2.50 3.67
C PHE A 120 18.58 -1.60 2.43
N SER A 121 19.60 -0.74 2.37
CA SER A 121 19.80 0.19 1.25
C SER A 121 20.05 -0.50 -0.10
N GLN A 122 20.62 -1.71 -0.11
CA GLN A 122 20.81 -2.47 -1.36
C GLN A 122 19.48 -2.96 -1.93
N HIS A 123 18.58 -3.41 -1.07
CA HIS A 123 17.36 -4.11 -1.47
C HIS A 123 16.10 -3.25 -1.42
N THR A 124 16.13 -2.07 -0.81
CA THR A 124 14.97 -1.20 -0.69
C THR A 124 15.11 0.07 -1.52
N GLY A 125 13.97 0.53 -2.05
CA GLY A 125 13.81 1.84 -2.64
C GLY A 125 12.84 2.68 -1.81
N ILE A 126 12.97 3.99 -1.89
CA ILE A 126 12.08 4.94 -1.22
C ILE A 126 11.37 5.74 -2.31
N VAL A 127 10.05 5.62 -2.36
CA VAL A 127 9.19 6.41 -3.23
C VAL A 127 8.84 7.71 -2.52
N PRO A 128 8.85 8.86 -3.21
CA PRO A 128 8.39 10.11 -2.64
C PRO A 128 6.99 9.96 -2.02
N TYR A 129 6.81 10.59 -0.87
CA TYR A 129 5.56 10.53 -0.12
C TYR A 129 4.39 11.09 -0.93
N GLU A 130 4.64 12.15 -1.70
CA GLU A 130 3.70 12.85 -2.58
C GLU A 130 3.15 11.94 -3.67
N VAL A 131 3.93 10.92 -4.07
CA VAL A 131 3.55 9.93 -5.07
C VAL A 131 2.82 8.76 -4.43
N PHE A 132 3.39 8.15 -3.39
CA PHE A 132 2.99 6.80 -3.00
C PHE A 132 2.35 6.68 -1.62
N ASN A 133 2.11 7.78 -0.90
CA ASN A 133 1.47 7.73 0.41
C ASN A 133 0.96 9.09 0.90
N ASN A 134 0.43 9.90 -0.01
CA ASN A 134 0.16 11.29 0.29
C ASN A 134 -1.03 11.41 1.25
N HIS A 135 -0.81 12.08 2.38
CA HIS A 135 -1.85 12.40 3.34
C HIS A 135 -2.93 13.25 2.68
N ARG A 136 -4.19 12.91 2.93
CA ARG A 136 -5.35 13.53 2.27
C ARG A 136 -5.42 15.06 2.29
N LEU A 137 -4.78 15.70 3.27
CA LEU A 137 -4.78 17.17 3.41
C LEU A 137 -3.76 17.86 2.52
N ARG A 138 -2.97 17.10 1.76
CA ARG A 138 -1.81 17.57 0.99
C ARG A 138 -1.78 16.94 -0.39
N TYR A 139 -2.94 16.63 -0.96
CA TYR A 139 -2.99 16.05 -2.29
C TYR A 139 -2.25 16.93 -3.29
N GLU A 140 -1.39 16.29 -4.06
CA GLU A 140 -0.59 16.93 -5.09
C GLU A 140 -0.88 16.27 -6.44
N PRO A 141 -0.74 17.02 -7.54
CA PRO A 141 -0.77 16.44 -8.85
C PRO A 141 0.17 15.27 -9.07
N GLY A 142 -0.42 14.13 -9.44
CA GLY A 142 0.29 12.88 -9.69
C GLY A 142 0.26 11.86 -8.54
N THR A 143 -0.32 12.19 -7.38
CA THR A 143 -0.46 11.25 -6.26
C THR A 143 -1.13 9.94 -6.70
N PHE A 144 -0.44 8.81 -6.53
CA PHE A 144 -0.96 7.48 -6.80
C PHE A 144 -1.81 6.97 -5.64
N VAL A 145 -1.29 7.07 -4.42
CA VAL A 145 -1.97 6.61 -3.20
C VAL A 145 -2.27 7.78 -2.30
N ALA A 146 -3.54 7.87 -1.97
CA ALA A 146 -4.13 8.72 -0.97
C ALA A 146 -4.19 8.02 0.38
N HIS A 147 -3.62 8.59 1.43
CA HIS A 147 -3.61 8.01 2.77
C HIS A 147 -4.44 8.86 3.74
N TYR A 148 -5.49 8.26 4.29
CA TYR A 148 -6.41 8.87 5.25
C TYR A 148 -6.05 8.55 6.70
N ALA A 149 -4.74 8.48 6.98
CA ALA A 149 -4.23 8.19 8.32
C ALA A 149 -4.83 9.13 9.38
N GLY A 150 -5.18 8.57 10.54
CA GLY A 150 -5.64 9.35 11.71
C GLY A 150 -7.16 9.57 11.78
N TRP A 151 -7.94 9.10 10.81
CA TRP A 151 -9.40 9.24 10.79
C TRP A 151 -10.20 8.16 11.54
N GLY A 152 -9.54 7.36 12.38
CA GLY A 152 -10.18 6.23 13.07
C GLY A 152 -10.57 5.11 12.10
N SER A 153 -11.46 4.20 12.50
CA SER A 153 -11.87 3.05 11.68
C SER A 153 -13.39 2.86 11.61
N SER A 154 -14.15 3.95 11.68
CA SER A 154 -15.62 3.91 11.64
C SER A 154 -16.17 3.73 10.22
N ARG A 155 -17.43 3.30 10.11
CA ARG A 155 -18.15 3.29 8.83
C ARG A 155 -18.27 4.69 8.23
N GLU A 156 -18.61 5.67 9.07
CA GLU A 156 -18.71 7.09 8.71
C GLU A 156 -17.44 7.60 8.03
N ARG A 157 -16.26 7.13 8.46
CA ARG A 157 -15.00 7.45 7.79
C ARG A 157 -15.01 7.01 6.32
N TYR A 158 -15.41 5.78 6.03
CA TYR A 158 -15.41 5.28 4.65
C TYR A 158 -16.46 5.96 3.79
N GLU A 159 -17.61 6.30 4.38
CA GLU A 159 -18.64 7.11 3.71
C GLU A 159 -18.08 8.49 3.33
N ARG A 160 -17.39 9.17 4.25
CA ARG A 160 -16.72 10.44 3.95
C ARG A 160 -15.60 10.32 2.91
N ILE A 161 -14.84 9.23 2.91
CA ILE A 161 -13.84 8.98 1.86
C ILE A 161 -14.53 8.83 0.50
N ALA A 162 -15.63 8.08 0.44
CA ALA A 162 -16.39 7.92 -0.79
C ALA A 162 -16.95 9.28 -1.28
N ASP A 163 -17.51 10.08 -0.37
CA ASP A 163 -18.03 11.41 -0.70
C ASP A 163 -16.92 12.35 -1.24
N GLU A 164 -15.73 12.35 -0.63
CA GLU A 164 -14.58 13.13 -1.11
C GLU A 164 -14.09 12.65 -2.50
N LEU A 165 -14.16 11.35 -2.78
CA LEU A 165 -13.76 10.79 -4.07
C LEU A 165 -14.78 11.07 -5.18
N ASP A 166 -16.07 11.12 -4.83
CA ASP A 166 -17.19 11.37 -5.75
C ASP A 166 -17.39 12.87 -6.04
N ASP A 167 -16.85 13.79 -5.23
CA ASP A 167 -16.93 15.23 -5.50
C ASP A 167 -15.97 15.65 -6.62
N PRO A 168 -16.47 16.01 -7.82
CA PRO A 168 -15.64 16.44 -8.94
C PRO A 168 -14.86 17.73 -8.64
N ASN A 169 -15.26 18.51 -7.64
CA ASN A 169 -14.61 19.75 -7.23
C ASN A 169 -13.65 19.58 -6.06
N ALA A 170 -13.80 18.53 -5.24
CA ALA A 170 -12.95 18.32 -4.07
C ALA A 170 -11.52 17.87 -4.43
N MET A 171 -11.37 17.13 -5.53
CA MET A 171 -10.10 16.48 -5.87
C MET A 171 -9.63 16.66 -7.32
N TRP A 172 -10.48 17.07 -8.26
CA TRP A 172 -10.23 16.85 -9.69
C TRP A 172 -10.16 18.10 -10.57
N SER A 173 -10.45 19.28 -10.03
CA SER A 173 -10.65 20.50 -10.84
C SER A 173 -9.39 20.95 -11.60
N GLU A 174 -8.18 20.65 -11.12
CA GLU A 174 -6.93 20.90 -11.87
C GLU A 174 -6.52 19.75 -12.81
N PHE A 175 -7.12 18.56 -12.69
CA PHE A 175 -6.70 17.36 -13.44
C PHE A 175 -7.53 17.06 -14.69
N ALA A 176 -8.81 17.43 -14.66
CA ALA A 176 -9.76 17.05 -15.71
C ALA A 176 -9.49 17.76 -17.05
N GLN A 177 -8.76 18.88 -17.05
CA GLN A 177 -8.62 19.72 -18.24
C GLN A 177 -7.37 19.41 -19.10
N ASP A 178 -6.26 18.94 -18.50
CA ASP A 178 -4.97 18.94 -19.22
C ASP A 178 -4.49 17.57 -19.76
N LYS A 179 -5.07 16.42 -19.36
CA LYS A 179 -4.52 15.09 -19.75
C LYS A 179 -5.44 14.13 -20.49
N VAL A 180 -6.72 14.45 -20.66
CA VAL A 180 -7.64 13.59 -21.45
C VAL A 180 -7.24 13.53 -22.93
N ALA A 181 -6.51 14.53 -23.45
CA ALA A 181 -6.03 14.54 -24.83
C ALA A 181 -4.80 13.64 -25.10
N ALA A 182 -3.98 13.32 -24.09
CA ALA A 182 -2.68 12.66 -24.29
C ALA A 182 -2.73 11.13 -24.19
N ASN A 183 -3.71 10.55 -23.49
CA ASN A 183 -3.70 9.13 -23.11
C ASN A 183 -4.53 8.19 -24.02
N ASN A 184 -5.23 8.70 -25.04
CA ASN A 184 -6.06 7.87 -25.93
C ASN A 184 -5.26 7.09 -27.00
N ALA A 185 -3.92 7.16 -27.03
CA ALA A 185 -3.13 6.62 -28.13
C ALA A 185 -2.30 5.35 -27.86
N THR A 186 -2.01 4.93 -26.60
CA THR A 186 -0.86 4.00 -26.46
C THR A 186 -0.86 2.91 -25.39
N HIS A 187 -1.87 2.70 -24.54
CA HIS A 187 -1.73 1.65 -23.51
C HIS A 187 -3.02 0.91 -23.16
N GLN A 188 -3.21 -0.25 -23.78
CA GLN A 188 -4.18 -1.26 -23.37
C GLN A 188 -3.52 -2.16 -22.31
N PHE A 189 -3.63 -1.81 -21.03
CA PHE A 189 -3.12 -2.64 -19.93
C PHE A 189 -4.18 -3.65 -19.46
N CYS A 190 -3.80 -4.92 -19.39
CA CYS A 190 -4.56 -5.94 -18.66
C CYS A 190 -4.20 -5.85 -17.17
N THR A 191 -5.03 -5.16 -16.38
CA THR A 191 -4.89 -5.11 -14.93
C THR A 191 -5.75 -6.22 -14.30
N GLU A 192 -5.18 -7.39 -14.07
CA GLU A 192 -5.83 -8.42 -13.25
C GLU A 192 -5.40 -8.26 -11.78
N ALA A 193 -6.26 -7.63 -10.97
CA ALA A 193 -6.13 -7.63 -9.53
C ALA A 193 -6.60 -9.00 -8.98
N LEU A 194 -5.68 -9.80 -8.46
CA LEU A 194 -5.98 -11.01 -7.70
C LEU A 194 -6.22 -10.60 -6.24
N ILE A 195 -7.47 -10.50 -5.83
CA ILE A 195 -7.82 -10.33 -4.43
C ILE A 195 -7.58 -11.68 -3.73
N ILE A 196 -6.57 -11.76 -2.86
CA ILE A 196 -6.38 -12.92 -1.99
C ILE A 196 -7.20 -12.65 -0.74
N GLN A 197 -8.41 -13.21 -0.66
CA GLN A 197 -9.19 -13.17 0.56
C GLN A 197 -8.47 -13.99 1.64
N ALA A 198 -8.08 -13.35 2.75
CA ALA A 198 -7.71 -14.09 3.95
C ALA A 198 -8.93 -14.88 4.45
N PRO A 199 -8.75 -16.10 4.99
CA PRO A 199 -9.86 -16.84 5.57
C PRO A 199 -10.52 -16.00 6.65
N HIS A 200 -11.83 -15.83 6.51
CA HIS A 200 -12.67 -15.08 7.44
C HIS A 200 -12.66 -15.81 8.79
N GLU A 201 -11.78 -15.43 9.72
CA GLU A 201 -11.94 -15.84 11.11
C GLU A 201 -13.28 -15.29 11.58
N GLN A 202 -14.17 -16.19 12.00
CA GLN A 202 -15.43 -15.79 12.62
C GLN A 202 -15.08 -14.98 13.87
N MET A 203 -15.41 -13.69 13.85
CA MET A 203 -15.52 -12.89 15.07
C MET A 203 -16.56 -13.58 15.96
N THR A 204 -16.09 -14.42 16.87
CA THR A 204 -16.91 -14.97 17.92
C THR A 204 -17.25 -13.83 18.86
N ASP A 205 -18.53 -13.52 18.95
CA ASP A 205 -19.11 -12.54 19.87
C ASP A 205 -18.60 -12.81 21.30
N ARG A 206 -17.69 -11.96 21.80
CA ARG A 206 -17.20 -12.00 23.18
C ARG A 206 -18.12 -11.22 24.14
N ASN A 207 -19.43 -11.28 23.92
CA ASN A 207 -20.43 -10.72 24.83
C ASN A 207 -21.21 -11.84 25.53
N SER A 208 -20.51 -12.65 26.32
CA SER A 208 -21.17 -13.50 27.33
C SER A 208 -21.39 -12.66 28.61
N PRO A 209 -22.60 -12.62 29.19
CA PRO A 209 -22.86 -11.91 30.43
C PRO A 209 -22.05 -12.52 31.57
N LYS A 210 -21.35 -11.67 32.34
CA LYS A 210 -20.69 -12.10 33.58
C LYS A 210 -21.76 -12.55 34.57
N GLY A 211 -21.68 -13.83 34.98
CA GLY A 211 -22.62 -14.46 35.88
C GLY A 211 -22.82 -13.72 37.20
N GLN A 212 -24.07 -13.72 37.67
CA GLN A 212 -24.44 -13.43 39.04
C GLN A 212 -23.81 -14.47 39.98
N LYS A 213 -23.19 -14.00 41.06
CA LYS A 213 -22.82 -14.85 42.19
C LYS A 213 -24.08 -15.17 43.00
N VAL A 214 -24.30 -16.46 43.26
CA VAL A 214 -25.15 -16.95 44.36
C VAL A 214 -24.24 -17.14 45.57
#